data_AF-A0A081N3D4-F1
#
_entry.id   AF-A0A081N3D4-F1
#
_cell.length_a   1.000
_cell.length_b   1.000
_cell.length_c   1.000
_cell.angle_alpha   90.00
_cell.angle_beta   90.00
_cell.angle_gamma   90.00
#
_symmetry.space_group_name_H-M   'P 1'
#
loop_
_entity.id
_entity.type
_entity.pdbx_description
1 polymer ?
#
loop_
_entity_poly.entity_id
_entity_poly.type
_entity_poly.pdbx_seq_one_letter_code
_entity_poly.pdbx_strand_id
1 'polypeptide(L)'
;MSTRSRIAIAEKNEAGIITYRSVYVHFDGDLVNETLTKHYNSQKLAEQIVKHGDISSITEGEIKRYRDYGDAWVTIRPRLSCNMEQLIKITKENDGQYLNVYQAGEWKEYRL
;
A
#
# COMPACT_ATOMS: atom_id res chain seq x y z
N MET A 1 4.04 7.97 -17.60
CA MET A 1 4.67 8.35 -16.32
C MET A 1 4.38 7.21 -15.36
N SER A 2 5.37 6.69 -14.65
CA SER A 2 5.13 5.61 -13.69
C SER A 2 4.99 6.19 -12.29
N THR A 3 3.92 5.80 -11.60
CA THR A 3 3.64 6.19 -10.23
C THR A 3 4.24 5.14 -9.31
N ARG A 4 5.20 5.56 -8.51
CA ARG A 4 5.75 4.78 -7.40
C ARG A 4 5.02 5.19 -6.15
N SER A 5 4.25 4.28 -5.57
CA SER A 5 3.49 4.56 -4.36
C SER A 5 3.65 3.43 -3.34
N ARG A 6 3.26 3.70 -2.10
CA ARG A 6 3.09 2.68 -1.07
C ARG A 6 1.66 2.73 -0.58
N ILE A 7 1.02 1.57 -0.48
CA ILE A 7 -0.34 1.42 0.02
C ILE A 7 -0.24 0.83 1.42
N ALA A 8 -0.87 1.46 2.40
CA ALA A 8 -0.83 1.08 3.80
C ALA A 8 -2.22 1.04 4.41
N ILE A 9 -2.41 0.16 5.39
CA ILE A 9 -3.57 0.17 6.28
C ILE A 9 -3.11 0.51 7.70
N ALA A 10 -3.88 1.36 8.39
CA ALA A 10 -3.66 1.65 9.80
C ALA A 10 -4.41 0.61 10.66
N GLU A 11 -3.68 -0.12 11.49
CA GLU A 11 -4.20 -1.15 12.40
C GLU A 11 -3.84 -0.78 13.84
N LYS A 12 -4.74 -1.02 14.79
CA LYS A 12 -4.41 -0.95 16.22
C LYS A 12 -3.89 -2.30 16.69
N ASN A 13 -2.72 -2.32 17.32
CA ASN A 13 -2.22 -3.51 17.98
C ASN A 13 -2.92 -3.73 19.35
N GLU A 14 -2.57 -4.83 20.03
CA GLU A 14 -3.12 -5.20 21.35
C GLU A 14 -2.91 -4.13 22.43
N ALA A 15 -1.86 -3.31 22.29
CA ALA A 15 -1.55 -2.19 23.18
C ALA A 15 -2.29 -0.88 22.81
N GLY A 16 -3.15 -0.89 21.80
CA GLY A 16 -3.88 0.28 21.31
C GLY A 16 -3.04 1.25 20.47
N ILE A 17 -1.80 0.89 20.12
CA ILE A 17 -0.90 1.69 19.31
C ILE A 17 -1.21 1.47 17.82
N ILE A 18 -1.24 2.57 17.05
CA ILE A 18 -1.44 2.51 15.61
C ILE A 18 -0.14 2.05 14.94
N THR A 19 -0.24 0.93 14.25
CA THR A 19 0.80 0.36 13.38
C THR A 19 0.31 0.34 11.94
N TYR A 20 1.23 0.25 10.99
CA TYR A 20 0.92 0.26 9.58
C TYR A 20 1.44 -1.00 8.90
N ARG A 21 0.56 -1.69 8.18
CA ARG A 21 0.95 -2.75 7.25
C ARG A 21 0.88 -2.19 5.84
N SER A 22 1.95 -2.33 5.07
CA SER A 22 2.06 -1.68 3.77
C SER A 22 2.72 -2.54 2.70
N VAL A 23 2.40 -2.26 1.44
CA VAL A 23 3.01 -2.85 0.25
C VAL A 23 3.42 -1.75 -0.73
N TYR A 24 4.52 -1.98 -1.43
CA TYR A 24 4.93 -1.13 -2.54
C TYR A 24 4.02 -1.38 -3.75
N VAL A 25 3.72 -0.31 -4.49
CA VAL A 25 3.06 -0.39 -5.78
C VAL A 25 3.84 0.42 -6.80
N HIS A 26 4.15 -0.23 -7.91
CA HIS A 26 4.62 0.42 -9.13
C HIS A 26 3.49 0.31 -10.14
N PHE A 27 2.99 1.42 -10.66
CA PHE A 27 1.93 1.37 -11.67
C PHE A 27 2.18 2.42 -12.73
N ASP A 28 2.10 2.03 -14.00
CA ASP A 28 2.22 2.95 -15.12
C ASP A 28 0.91 3.74 -15.30
N GLY A 29 0.68 4.72 -14.40
CA GLY A 29 -0.43 5.67 -14.45
C GLY A 29 -0.73 6.36 -13.10
N ASP A 30 -1.22 7.60 -13.12
CA ASP A 30 -1.36 8.48 -11.95
C ASP A 30 -2.65 8.30 -11.13
N LEU A 31 -3.26 7.11 -11.13
CA LEU A 31 -4.63 6.90 -10.59
C LEU A 31 -4.71 5.90 -9.42
N VAL A 32 -3.63 5.69 -8.67
CA VAL A 32 -3.64 4.73 -7.55
C VAL A 32 -4.67 5.13 -6.49
N ASN A 33 -4.65 6.38 -6.00
CA ASN A 33 -5.62 6.82 -5.00
C ASN A 33 -7.07 6.77 -5.49
N GLU A 34 -7.31 7.18 -6.74
CA GLU A 34 -8.65 7.15 -7.34
C GLU A 34 -9.17 5.71 -7.42
N THR A 35 -8.33 4.77 -7.86
CA THR A 35 -8.65 3.35 -7.95
C THR A 35 -8.99 2.78 -6.58
N LEU A 36 -8.17 3.11 -5.56
CA LEU A 36 -8.40 2.70 -4.18
C LEU A 36 -9.72 3.23 -3.63
N THR A 37 -9.99 4.51 -3.84
CA THR A 37 -11.19 5.20 -3.33
C THR A 37 -12.47 4.74 -4.01
N LYS A 38 -12.43 4.38 -5.29
CA LYS A 38 -13.61 3.91 -6.04
C LYS A 38 -13.89 2.42 -5.89
N HIS A 39 -12.84 1.58 -5.92
CA HIS A 39 -13.00 0.13 -6.08
C HIS A 39 -12.55 -0.69 -4.86
N TYR A 40 -11.72 -0.10 -3.99
CA TYR A 40 -11.18 -0.79 -2.80
C TYR A 40 -11.44 0.00 -1.51
N ASN A 41 -12.68 0.47 -1.37
CA ASN A 41 -13.10 1.49 -0.39
C ASN A 41 -13.63 0.93 0.95
N SER A 42 -13.29 -0.31 1.28
CA SER A 42 -13.69 -0.92 2.55
C SER A 42 -12.49 -1.54 3.25
N GLN A 43 -12.56 -1.68 4.57
CA GLN A 43 -11.51 -2.27 5.38
C GLN A 43 -11.10 -3.66 4.85
N LYS A 44 -12.09 -4.50 4.52
CA LYS A 44 -11.88 -5.84 3.99
C LYS A 44 -11.10 -5.82 2.66
N LEU A 45 -11.44 -4.89 1.77
CA LEU A 45 -10.76 -4.74 0.48
C LEU A 45 -9.35 -4.18 0.65
N ALA A 46 -9.17 -3.17 1.50
CA ALA A 46 -7.87 -2.60 1.85
C ALA A 46 -6.92 -3.65 2.43
N GLU A 47 -7.42 -4.49 3.34
CA GLU A 47 -6.68 -5.62 3.90
C GLU A 47 -6.28 -6.65 2.83
N GLN A 48 -7.17 -6.97 1.89
CA GLN A 48 -6.87 -7.87 0.79
C GLN A 48 -5.77 -7.34 -0.14
N ILE A 49 -5.71 -6.02 -0.36
CA ILE A 49 -4.63 -5.40 -1.14
C ILE A 49 -3.28 -5.67 -0.46
N VAL A 50 -3.16 -5.30 0.82
CA VAL A 50 -1.87 -5.32 1.52
C VAL A 50 -1.44 -6.70 1.98
N LYS A 51 -2.29 -7.73 1.97
CA LYS A 51 -1.95 -9.07 2.51
C LYS A 51 -1.03 -9.89 1.61
N HIS A 52 -1.08 -9.65 0.30
CA HIS A 52 -0.53 -10.57 -0.69
C HIS A 52 0.81 -10.11 -1.31
N GLY A 53 1.44 -9.09 -0.72
CA GLY A 53 2.73 -8.57 -1.12
C GLY A 53 2.67 -7.43 -2.14
N ASP A 54 3.85 -7.01 -2.58
CA ASP A 54 4.04 -5.86 -3.47
C ASP A 54 3.35 -6.04 -4.83
N ILE A 55 2.93 -4.91 -5.38
CA ILE A 55 1.99 -4.79 -6.50
C ILE A 55 2.71 -4.19 -7.70
N SER A 56 2.58 -4.83 -8.86
CA SER A 56 3.11 -4.33 -10.13
C SER A 56 2.09 -3.53 -10.94
N SER A 57 0.81 -3.62 -10.58
CA SER A 57 -0.28 -2.84 -11.17
C SER A 57 -1.57 -3.02 -10.38
N ILE A 58 -2.36 -1.95 -10.25
CA ILE A 58 -3.69 -1.97 -9.62
C ILE A 58 -4.69 -1.19 -10.47
N THR A 59 -5.84 -1.81 -10.74
CA THR A 59 -6.96 -1.26 -11.52
C THR A 59 -8.30 -1.64 -10.87
N GLU A 60 -9.43 -1.19 -11.45
CA GLU A 60 -10.80 -1.49 -10.98
C GLU A 60 -11.09 -3.00 -10.78
N GLY A 61 -10.55 -3.86 -11.64
CA GLY A 61 -10.87 -5.30 -11.64
C GLY A 61 -9.68 -6.22 -11.41
N GLU A 62 -8.45 -5.68 -11.36
CA GLU A 62 -7.24 -6.51 -11.34
C GLU A 62 -6.13 -5.89 -10.48
N ILE A 63 -5.51 -6.74 -9.66
CA ILE A 63 -4.27 -6.45 -8.94
C ILE A 63 -3.22 -7.46 -9.39
N LYS A 64 -2.21 -6.99 -10.11
CA LYS A 64 -1.05 -7.80 -10.50
C LYS A 64 0.04 -7.64 -9.45
N ARG A 65 0.65 -8.76 -9.04
CA ARG A 65 1.66 -8.75 -7.97
C ARG A 65 3.00 -9.22 -8.48
N TYR A 66 4.05 -8.73 -7.84
CA TYR A 66 5.41 -9.19 -8.14
C TYR A 66 5.56 -10.71 -7.90
N ARG A 67 4.83 -11.24 -6.92
CA ARG A 67 4.78 -12.69 -6.67
C ARG A 67 4.37 -13.49 -7.91
N ASP A 68 3.47 -12.97 -8.73
CA ASP A 68 2.93 -13.66 -9.90
C ASP A 68 3.99 -13.80 -11.01
N TYR A 69 5.07 -13.01 -10.95
CA TYR A 69 6.24 -13.11 -11.84
C TYR A 69 7.40 -13.92 -11.23
N GLY A 70 7.23 -14.49 -10.03
CA GLY A 70 8.22 -15.33 -9.37
C GLY A 70 9.14 -14.62 -8.37
N ASP A 71 8.87 -13.36 -8.02
CA ASP A 71 9.64 -12.65 -7.00
C ASP A 71 9.57 -13.35 -5.63
N ALA A 72 10.72 -13.40 -4.95
CA ALA A 72 10.83 -14.07 -3.66
C ALA A 72 10.01 -13.37 -2.58
N TRP A 73 9.20 -14.13 -1.84
CA TRP A 73 8.32 -13.60 -0.79
C TRP A 73 9.04 -12.72 0.23
N VAL A 74 10.30 -13.03 0.57
CA VAL A 74 11.11 -12.23 1.50
C VAL A 74 11.27 -10.77 1.05
N THR A 75 11.29 -10.53 -0.25
CA THR A 75 11.50 -9.20 -0.87
C THR A 75 10.20 -8.42 -0.97
N ILE A 76 9.11 -9.10 -1.34
CA ILE A 76 7.83 -8.47 -1.70
C ILE A 76 6.78 -8.57 -0.60
N ARG A 77 7.06 -9.24 0.53
CA ARG A 77 6.09 -9.38 1.61
C ARG A 77 5.70 -8.01 2.18
N PRO A 78 4.48 -7.89 2.73
CA PRO A 78 4.04 -6.66 3.37
C PRO A 78 5.00 -6.25 4.49
N ARG A 79 5.27 -4.95 4.57
CA ARG A 79 6.16 -4.37 5.56
C ARG A 79 5.35 -3.77 6.70
N LEU A 80 5.86 -3.95 7.92
CA LEU A 80 5.29 -3.37 9.13
C LEU A 80 6.07 -2.10 9.50
N SER A 81 5.34 -1.06 9.86
CA SER A 81 5.89 0.19 10.40
C SER A 81 5.17 0.52 11.70
N CYS A 82 5.93 0.83 12.74
CA CYS A 82 5.38 1.07 14.08
C CYS A 82 4.78 2.47 14.24
N ASN A 83 5.04 3.38 13.30
CA ASN A 83 4.52 4.74 13.28
C ASN A 83 4.58 5.32 11.86
N MET A 84 4.02 6.53 11.69
CA MET A 84 3.96 7.23 10.40
C MET A 84 5.37 7.60 9.88
N GLU A 85 6.30 7.96 10.77
CA GLU A 85 7.67 8.32 10.38
C GLU A 85 8.40 7.15 9.71
N GLN A 86 8.31 5.95 10.30
CA GLN A 86 8.86 4.72 9.70
C GLN A 86 8.21 4.39 8.36
N LEU A 87 6.89 4.60 8.25
CA LEU A 87 6.15 4.37 7.01
C LEU A 87 6.56 5.35 5.90
N ILE A 88 6.77 6.63 6.23
CA ILE A 88 7.28 7.64 5.29
C ILE A 88 8.71 7.28 4.88
N LYS A 89 9.57 6.95 5.85
CA LYS A 89 10.97 6.57 5.59
C LYS A 89 11.06 5.41 4.60
N ILE A 90 10.33 4.33 4.83
CA ILE A 90 10.36 3.16 3.96
C ILE A 90 9.74 3.41 2.59
N THR A 91 8.77 4.34 2.50
CA THR A 91 8.24 4.78 1.21
C THR A 91 9.31 5.50 0.40
N LYS A 92 10.05 6.42 1.03
CA LYS A 92 11.15 7.16 0.40
C LYS A 92 12.33 6.26 0.00
N GLU A 93 12.67 5.28 0.83
CA GLU A 93 13.70 4.26 0.51
C GLU A 93 13.36 3.40 -0.72
N ASN A 94 12.08 3.35 -1.13
CA ASN A 94 11.63 2.67 -2.34
C ASN A 94 11.27 3.64 -3.48
N ASP A 95 11.80 4.86 -3.44
CA ASP A 95 11.53 5.93 -4.42
C ASP A 95 10.02 6.22 -4.59
N GLY A 96 9.23 5.95 -3.55
CA GLY A 96 7.80 6.19 -3.52
C GLY A 96 7.51 7.69 -3.45
N GLN A 97 6.77 8.18 -4.44
CA GLN A 97 6.34 9.58 -4.58
C GLN A 97 5.04 9.85 -3.82
N TYR A 98 4.25 8.80 -3.59
CA TYR A 98 2.94 8.88 -2.94
C TYR A 98 2.80 7.80 -1.87
N LEU A 99 2.12 8.13 -0.80
CA LEU A 99 1.73 7.20 0.27
C LEU A 99 0.21 7.24 0.42
N ASN A 100 -0.44 6.10 0.22
CA ASN A 100 -1.88 5.93 0.36
C ASN A 100 -2.18 5.15 1.64
N VAL A 101 -2.85 5.76 2.60
CA VAL A 101 -3.15 5.17 3.91
C VAL A 101 -4.65 4.99 4.08
N TYR A 102 -5.11 3.76 4.29
CA TYR A 102 -6.48 3.49 4.72
C TYR A 102 -6.58 3.63 6.24
N GLN A 103 -7.38 4.57 6.70
CA GLN A 103 -7.60 4.80 8.13
C GLN A 103 -9.01 5.34 8.36
N ALA A 104 -9.69 4.83 9.39
CA ALA A 104 -11.02 5.29 9.79
C ALA A 104 -12.08 5.24 8.67
N GLY A 105 -11.97 4.28 7.75
CA GLY A 105 -12.96 4.07 6.68
C GLY A 105 -12.68 4.80 5.37
N GLU A 106 -11.55 5.51 5.27
CA GLU A 106 -11.21 6.33 4.10
C GLU A 106 -9.74 6.17 3.70
N TRP A 107 -9.45 6.40 2.42
CA TRP A 107 -8.09 6.51 1.89
C TRP A 107 -7.58 7.94 1.99
N LYS A 108 -6.36 8.13 2.49
CA LYS A 108 -5.64 9.40 2.52
C LYS A 108 -4.37 9.29 1.71
N GLU A 109 -4.19 10.20 0.76
CA GLU A 109 -2.95 10.31 -0.01
C GLU A 109 -2.03 11.36 0.60
N TYR A 110 -0.74 11.04 0.66
CA TYR A 110 0.34 11.94 1.03
C TYR A 110 1.37 11.96 -0.10
N ARG A 111 1.74 13.15 -0.57
CA ARG A 111 2.87 13.33 -1.48
C ARG A 111 4.16 13.49 -0.68
N LEU A 112 5.24 12.80 -1.08
CA LEU A 112 6.46 12.64 -0.28
C LEU A 112 7.71 13.32 -0.86
#